data_AF-A0A9X2ULI6-F1
#
_entry.id   AF-A0A9X2ULI6-F1
#
_cell.length_a   1.000
_cell.length_b   1.000
_cell.length_c   1.000
_cell.angle_alpha   90.00
_cell.angle_beta   90.00
_cell.angle_gamma   90.00
#
_symmetry.space_group_name_H-M   'P 1'
#
loop_
_entity.id
_entity.type
_entity.pdbx_description
1 polymer ?
#
loop_
_entity_poly.entity_id
_entity_poly.type
_entity_poly.pdbx_seq_one_letter_code
_entity_poly.pdbx_strand_id
1 'polypeptide(L)'
;MEIYCPECEWEPPSSATWTCECGHSWHTFDTHGRCPECGTVWRETQCHECRAWSPHHDWYHDLPPVDVDAIAEGNEAPPANRTHRRAQMHGPARGSGGSSAADAPTAQALRRVLP
;
A
#
# COMPACT_ATOMS: atom_id res chain seq x y z
N MET A 1 13.11 -15.16 4.26
CA MET A 1 12.08 -14.18 4.62
C MET A 1 12.04 -14.11 6.13
N GLU A 2 12.53 -13.03 6.73
CA GLU A 2 12.45 -12.77 8.16
C GLU A 2 11.20 -11.92 8.42
N ILE A 3 10.31 -12.45 9.26
CA ILE A 3 9.02 -11.84 9.55
C ILE A 3 8.90 -11.63 11.05
N TYR A 4 8.92 -10.37 11.49
CA TYR A 4 8.75 -10.05 12.91
C TYR A 4 8.14 -8.68 13.10
N CYS A 5 7.51 -8.49 14.26
CA CYS A 5 6.88 -7.23 14.63
C CYS A 5 7.94 -6.10 14.60
N PRO A 6 7.72 -5.01 13.85
CA PRO A 6 8.70 -3.92 13.79
C PRO A 6 8.83 -3.14 15.10
N GLU A 7 7.88 -3.30 16.03
CA GLU A 7 7.88 -2.60 17.32
C GLU A 7 8.56 -3.39 18.44
N CYS A 8 8.51 -4.72 18.41
CA CYS A 8 8.95 -5.56 19.53
C CYS A 8 9.65 -6.86 19.12
N GLU A 9 9.93 -7.05 17.83
CA GLU A 9 10.67 -8.19 17.27
C GLU A 9 10.02 -9.56 17.51
N TRP A 10 8.74 -9.60 17.90
CA TRP A 10 8.00 -10.86 18.02
C TRP A 10 7.81 -11.51 16.65
N GLU A 11 8.30 -12.74 16.51
CA GLU A 11 8.15 -13.58 15.33
C GLU A 11 6.86 -14.41 15.43
N PRO A 12 5.94 -14.30 14.46
CA PRO A 12 4.73 -15.12 14.42
C PRO A 12 5.06 -16.61 14.29
N PRO A 13 4.60 -17.48 15.21
CA PRO A 13 4.66 -18.92 14.97
C PRO A 13 3.68 -19.31 13.86
N SER A 14 3.91 -20.46 13.23
CA SER A 14 3.03 -20.98 12.16
C SER A 14 1.57 -21.22 12.58
N SER A 15 1.28 -21.24 13.88
CA SER A 15 -0.07 -21.37 14.45
C SER A 15 -0.76 -20.03 14.71
N ALA A 16 -0.06 -18.89 14.54
CA ALA A 16 -0.65 -17.58 14.71
C ALA A 16 -1.73 -17.33 13.65
N THR A 17 -2.86 -16.75 14.05
CA THR A 17 -3.93 -16.41 13.13
C THR A 17 -4.46 -15.02 13.38
N TRP A 18 -4.95 -14.40 12.32
CA TRP A 18 -5.68 -13.13 12.32
C TRP A 18 -7.05 -13.39 11.70
N THR A 19 -8.05 -12.62 12.14
CA THR A 19 -9.43 -12.78 11.70
C THR A 19 -9.84 -11.62 10.81
N CYS A 20 -10.39 -11.93 9.65
CA CYS A 20 -10.86 -10.95 8.68
C CYS A 20 -12.23 -10.42 9.13
N GLU A 21 -12.63 -9.28 8.59
CA GLU A 21 -13.99 -8.77 8.68
C GLU A 21 -15.04 -9.72 8.11
N CYS A 22 -14.69 -10.61 7.18
CA CYS A 22 -15.59 -11.66 6.70
C CYS A 22 -15.70 -12.86 7.66
N GLY A 23 -14.94 -12.87 8.76
CA GLY A 23 -14.90 -13.95 9.75
C GLY A 23 -13.90 -15.07 9.47
N HIS A 24 -13.22 -15.06 8.32
CA HIS A 24 -12.18 -16.04 8.00
C HIS A 24 -10.94 -15.79 8.87
N SER A 25 -10.43 -16.83 9.52
CA SER A 25 -9.17 -16.79 10.29
C SER A 25 -8.06 -17.49 9.53
N TRP A 26 -6.92 -16.83 9.36
CA TRP A 26 -5.76 -17.37 8.64
C TRP A 26 -4.45 -16.75 9.13
N HIS A 27 -3.33 -17.35 8.73
CA HIS A 27 -2.01 -16.78 8.96
C HIS A 27 -1.73 -15.69 7.91
N THR A 28 -1.72 -14.43 8.32
CA THR A 28 -1.76 -13.27 7.42
C THR A 28 -0.60 -13.22 6.43
N PHE A 29 0.57 -13.74 6.83
CA PHE A 29 1.78 -13.74 6.02
C PHE A 29 1.79 -14.77 4.89
N ASP A 30 0.91 -15.77 4.93
CA ASP A 30 0.80 -16.80 3.87
C ASP A 30 0.35 -16.17 2.53
N THR A 31 -0.35 -15.05 2.62
CA THR A 31 -0.99 -14.38 1.48
C THR A 31 -0.65 -12.91 1.40
N HIS A 32 0.39 -12.46 2.11
CA HIS A 32 0.81 -11.05 2.19
C HIS A 32 -0.35 -10.11 2.55
N GLY A 33 -1.14 -10.51 3.55
CA GLY A 33 -2.26 -9.73 4.06
C GLY A 33 -3.55 -9.88 3.23
N ARG A 34 -3.58 -10.69 2.17
CA ARG A 34 -4.80 -10.90 1.38
C ARG A 34 -5.65 -12.03 1.95
N CYS A 35 -6.86 -11.73 2.42
CA CYS A 35 -7.79 -12.78 2.86
C CYS A 35 -8.07 -13.78 1.72
N PRO A 36 -7.86 -15.09 1.92
CA PRO A 36 -8.09 -16.09 0.87
C PRO A 36 -9.57 -16.29 0.55
N GLU A 37 -10.47 -15.97 1.49
CA GLU A 37 -11.92 -16.13 1.34
C GLU A 37 -12.54 -14.99 0.54
N CYS A 38 -12.38 -13.74 1.00
CA CYS A 38 -13.06 -12.58 0.41
C CYS A 38 -12.16 -11.71 -0.47
N GLY A 39 -10.84 -11.93 -0.45
CA GLY A 39 -9.88 -11.18 -1.25
C GLY A 39 -9.49 -9.81 -0.69
N THR A 40 -10.03 -9.38 0.45
CA THR A 40 -9.64 -8.13 1.12
C THR A 40 -8.15 -8.11 1.42
N VAL A 41 -7.47 -6.99 1.12
CA VAL A 41 -6.04 -6.80 1.39
C VAL A 41 -5.87 -5.95 2.64
N TRP A 42 -5.29 -6.56 3.68
CA TRP A 42 -4.98 -5.92 4.96
C TRP A 42 -3.66 -5.16 4.87
N ARG A 43 -3.72 -3.85 5.08
CA ARG A 43 -2.54 -2.96 5.01
C ARG A 43 -1.80 -2.84 6.33
N GLU A 44 -2.42 -3.24 7.43
CA GLU A 44 -1.87 -3.22 8.78
C GLU A 44 -2.05 -4.59 9.41
N THR A 45 -1.19 -4.95 10.35
CA THR A 45 -1.25 -6.21 11.09
C THR A 45 -0.98 -5.95 12.56
N GLN A 46 -1.84 -6.51 13.42
CA GLN A 46 -1.68 -6.42 14.87
C GLN A 46 -0.67 -7.45 15.36
N CYS A 47 0.22 -7.05 16.24
CA CYS A 47 1.10 -7.97 16.96
C CYS A 47 0.36 -8.68 18.10
N HIS A 48 0.56 -10.00 18.24
CA HIS A 48 -0.06 -10.76 19.33
C HIS A 48 0.63 -10.56 20.68
N GLU A 49 1.91 -10.17 20.68
CA GLU A 49 2.69 -9.90 21.88
C GLU A 49 2.46 -8.47 22.39
N CYS A 50 2.90 -7.45 21.64
CA CYS A 50 2.82 -6.05 22.08
C CYS A 50 1.49 -5.35 21.76
N ARG A 51 0.60 -5.98 20.99
CA ARG A 51 -0.71 -5.44 20.56
C ARG A 51 -0.65 -4.17 19.70
N ALA A 52 0.54 -3.70 19.33
CA ALA A 52 0.71 -2.62 18.38
C ALA A 52 0.21 -3.03 16.99
N TRP A 53 -0.29 -2.05 16.25
CA TRP A 53 -0.62 -2.19 14.84
C TRP A 53 0.52 -1.56 14.05
N SER A 54 1.04 -2.29 13.07
CA SER A 54 2.08 -1.79 12.18
C SER A 54 1.68 -2.06 10.73
N PRO A 55 2.15 -1.24 9.77
CA PRO A 55 1.97 -1.52 8.36
C PRO A 55 2.43 -2.94 8.02
N HIS A 56 1.64 -3.69 7.27
CA HIS A 56 1.90 -5.10 7.01
C HIS A 56 3.25 -5.33 6.30
N HIS A 57 3.67 -4.38 5.45
CA HIS A 57 4.95 -4.45 4.74
C HIS A 57 6.16 -4.26 5.67
N ASP A 58 6.02 -3.55 6.79
CA ASP A 58 7.10 -3.34 7.77
C ASP A 58 7.42 -4.59 8.59
N TRP A 59 6.63 -5.65 8.47
CA TRP A 59 6.91 -6.93 9.11
C TRP A 59 7.97 -7.76 8.37
N TYR A 60 8.31 -7.41 7.12
CA TYR A 60 9.25 -8.14 6.27
C TYR A 60 10.63 -7.47 6.28
N HIS A 61 11.65 -8.12 6.85
CA HIS A 61 12.93 -7.44 7.16
C HIS A 61 14.13 -7.86 6.30
N ASP A 62 14.03 -8.91 5.51
CA ASP A 62 15.12 -9.41 4.65
C ASP A 62 14.90 -9.13 3.16
N LEU A 63 14.11 -8.11 2.82
CA LEU A 63 14.00 -7.64 1.44
C LEU A 63 15.33 -7.00 1.02
N PRO A 64 15.96 -7.45 -0.09
CA PRO A 64 17.17 -6.80 -0.58
C PRO A 64 16.87 -5.33 -0.90
N PRO A 65 17.83 -4.41 -0.66
CA PRO A 65 17.63 -3.01 -0.94
C PRO A 65 17.27 -2.82 -2.41
N VAL A 66 16.17 -2.09 -2.66
CA VAL A 66 15.79 -1.69 -4.01
C VAL A 66 16.68 -0.52 -4.42
N ASP A 67 17.59 -0.74 -5.37
CA ASP A 67 18.34 0.34 -6.01
C ASP A 67 17.40 1.13 -6.94
N VAL A 68 16.85 2.23 -6.42
CA VAL A 68 15.92 3.10 -7.16
C VAL A 68 16.62 3.87 -8.28
N ASP A 69 17.92 4.10 -8.15
CA ASP A 69 18.72 4.82 -9.14
C ASP A 69 18.89 3.95 -10.40
N ALA A 70 19.09 2.64 -10.23
CA ALA A 70 19.16 1.69 -11.34
C ALA A 70 17.84 1.56 -12.15
N ILE A 71 16.68 1.85 -11.55
CA ILE A 71 15.36 1.74 -12.22
C ILE A 71 15.04 3.00 -13.03
N ALA A 72 15.54 4.17 -12.61
CA ALA A 72 15.24 5.46 -13.25
C ALA A 72 15.83 5.60 -14.66
N GLU A 73 16.99 5.01 -14.94
CA GLU A 73 17.69 5.13 -16.23
C GLU A 73 16.96 4.39 -17.39
N GLY A 74 15.97 3.54 -17.09
CA GLY A 74 15.27 2.72 -18.09
C GLY A 74 13.97 3.30 -18.67
N ASN A 75 13.46 4.43 -18.16
CA ASN A 75 12.17 5.01 -18.59
C ASN A 75 12.30 6.38 -19.29
N GLU A 76 13.51 6.79 -19.67
CA GLU A 76 13.69 8.00 -20.46
C GLU A 76 13.32 7.71 -21.93
N ALA A 77 12.07 8.04 -22.29
CA ALA A 77 11.60 7.94 -23.66
C ALA A 77 12.52 8.78 -24.57
N PRO A 78 13.05 8.23 -25.69
CA PRO A 78 13.89 9.00 -26.59
C PRO A 78 13.15 10.24 -27.06
N PRO A 79 13.81 11.41 -27.18
CA PRO A 79 13.12 12.64 -27.56
C PRO A 79 12.52 12.44 -28.95
N ALA A 80 11.19 12.35 -29.01
CA ALA A 80 10.47 12.34 -30.27
C ALA A 80 10.80 13.63 -31.01
N ASN A 81 11.58 13.52 -32.08
CA ASN A 81 11.82 14.61 -33.03
C ASN A 81 10.48 15.00 -33.68
N ARG A 82 9.76 15.91 -33.04
CA ARG A 82 8.51 16.47 -33.54
C ARG A 82 8.81 17.81 -34.19
N THR A 83 9.17 17.79 -35.47
CA THR A 83 9.20 18.97 -36.34
C THR A 83 7.83 19.66 -36.33
N HIS A 84 7.68 20.67 -35.50
CA HIS A 84 6.49 21.51 -35.46
C HIS A 84 6.49 22.50 -36.61
N ARG A 85 5.76 22.19 -37.69
CA ARG A 85 5.30 23.18 -38.68
C ARG A 85 3.88 23.66 -38.32
N ARG A 86 3.76 24.98 -38.04
CA ARG A 86 2.55 25.85 -38.02
C ARG A 86 1.47 25.51 -36.95
N ALA A 87 0.68 26.42 -36.39
CA ALA A 87 0.34 27.80 -36.73
C ALA A 87 0.04 28.60 -35.43
N GLN A 88 0.18 29.92 -35.53
CA GLN A 88 -0.24 30.88 -34.53
C GLN A 88 -1.78 30.99 -34.54
N MET A 89 -2.43 30.85 -33.38
CA MET A 89 -3.80 31.32 -33.16
C MET A 89 -3.95 31.87 -31.73
N HIS A 90 -4.24 33.16 -31.64
CA HIS A 90 -4.59 33.86 -30.40
C HIS A 90 -6.08 33.68 -30.10
N GLY A 91 -6.43 33.49 -28.82
CA GLY A 91 -7.80 33.61 -28.31
C GLY A 91 -7.84 33.48 -26.79
N PRO A 92 -8.46 34.42 -26.05
CA PRO A 92 -8.61 34.31 -24.61
C PRO A 92 -9.98 33.69 -24.26
N ALA A 93 -9.99 32.76 -23.30
CA ALA A 93 -11.23 32.34 -22.64
C ALA A 93 -10.96 32.01 -21.17
N ARG A 94 -11.55 32.83 -20.29
CA ARG A 94 -11.70 32.59 -18.85
C ARG A 94 -12.62 31.37 -18.66
N GLY A 95 -12.31 30.53 -17.68
CA GLY A 95 -13.17 29.40 -17.31
C GLY A 95 -12.77 28.79 -15.98
N SER A 96 -13.59 29.09 -14.98
CA SER A 96 -13.63 28.63 -13.59
C SER A 96 -13.49 27.11 -13.40
N GLY A 97 -12.89 26.69 -12.27
CA GLY A 97 -12.90 25.30 -11.83
C GLY A 97 -12.15 25.09 -10.53
N GLY A 98 -12.74 25.55 -9.42
CA GLY A 98 -12.22 25.33 -8.07
C GLY A 98 -12.45 23.88 -7.61
N SER A 99 -11.33 23.19 -7.43
CA SER A 99 -10.96 22.20 -6.42
C SER A 99 -12.00 21.27 -5.76
N SER A 100 -11.64 19.99 -5.89
CA SER A 100 -11.65 18.94 -4.87
C SER A 100 -12.93 18.11 -4.68
N ALA A 101 -12.86 16.93 -5.30
CA ALA A 101 -13.63 15.75 -4.96
C ALA A 101 -13.33 15.31 -3.51
N ALA A 102 -14.42 15.05 -2.80
CA ALA A 102 -14.60 14.15 -1.67
C ALA A 102 -13.34 13.56 -1.03
N ASP A 103 -13.06 14.00 0.20
CA ASP A 103 -12.40 13.17 1.20
C ASP A 103 -13.19 11.85 1.34
N ALA A 104 -12.63 10.80 0.76
CA ALA A 104 -13.02 9.45 1.10
C ALA A 104 -12.75 9.24 2.60
N PRO A 105 -13.64 8.59 3.35
CA PRO A 105 -13.31 8.20 4.71
C PRO A 105 -12.11 7.27 4.66
N THR A 106 -10.93 7.76 5.07
CA THR A 106 -9.84 6.91 5.55
C THR A 106 -10.47 5.88 6.46
N ALA A 107 -10.15 4.60 6.26
CA ALA A 107 -10.72 3.41 6.89
C ALA A 107 -10.57 3.42 8.43
N GLN A 108 -11.21 4.40 9.06
CA GLN A 108 -11.41 4.64 10.47
C GLN A 108 -12.81 4.15 10.82
N ALA A 109 -13.14 2.95 10.36
CA ALA A 109 -14.29 2.19 10.79
C ALA A 109 -13.84 0.75 10.53
N LEU A 110 -13.31 0.00 11.49
CA LEU A 110 -13.84 -0.15 12.82
C LEU A 110 -12.70 -0.58 13.75
N ARG A 111 -12.24 0.35 14.59
CA ARG A 111 -11.64 0.06 15.90
C ARG A 111 -12.69 -0.62 16.78
N ARG A 112 -13.14 -1.82 16.42
CA ARG A 112 -14.14 -2.57 17.18
C ARG A 112 -13.57 -3.90 17.63
N VAL A 113 -13.09 -3.86 18.87
CA VAL A 113 -13.39 -4.87 19.88
C VAL A 113 -13.19 -6.30 19.39
N LEU A 114 -11.96 -6.79 19.46
CA LEU A 114 -11.73 -8.19 19.81
C LEU A 114 -11.37 -8.22 21.30
N PRO A 115 -12.01 -9.09 22.10
CA PRO A 115 -11.67 -9.27 23.52
C PRO A 115 -10.25 -9.83 23.72
#